data_AF-A0A7R9DIG8-F1
#
_entry.id   AF-A0A7R9DIG8-F1
#
_cell.length_a   1.000
_cell.length_b   1.000
_cell.length_c   1.000
_cell.angle_alpha   90.00
_cell.angle_beta   90.00
_cell.angle_gamma   90.00
#
_symmetry.space_group_name_H-M   'P 1'
#
loop_
_entity.id
_entity.type
_entity.pdbx_description
1 polymer ?
#
loop_
_entity_poly.entity_id
_entity_poly.type
_entity_poly.pdbx_seq_one_letter_code
_entity_poly.pdbx_strand_id
1 'polypeptide(L)'
;VSYAWLSSNLDIDVDKAKFLVENYAIKNGLIKPGLEVTYLLAGTLKTTGEYIVEVVRQCDLEKVTAQFKEIQSEHIYSVQKEFILKDSTLQSFFDDQIIFDSKRQGLIEYLEALPLSPEEMTVLREKSFTTTKTKDYKQHLSQTQKEAQNILPKVLEQ
;
A
#
# COMPACT_ATOMS: atom_id res chain seq x y z
N VAL A 1 13.41 3.37 10.65
CA VAL A 1 12.38 4.23 11.25
C VAL A 1 11.52 4.78 10.13
N SER A 2 10.26 4.35 10.02
CA SER A 2 9.29 4.92 9.08
C SER A 2 8.60 6.14 9.70
N TYR A 3 8.06 7.04 8.87
CA TYR A 3 7.25 8.15 9.39
C TYR A 3 5.99 7.64 10.10
N ALA A 4 5.43 6.49 9.68
CA ALA A 4 4.26 5.88 10.32
C ALA A 4 4.60 5.40 11.74
N TRP A 5 5.73 4.73 11.91
CA TRP A 5 6.21 4.36 13.24
C TRP A 5 6.47 5.59 14.11
N LEU A 6 7.06 6.64 13.53
CA LEU A 6 7.36 7.87 14.25
C LEU A 6 6.09 8.61 14.71
N SER A 7 5.08 8.70 13.84
CA SER A 7 3.79 9.31 14.19
C SER A 7 3.12 8.57 15.32
N SER A 8 3.15 7.23 15.29
CA SER A 8 2.51 6.41 16.32
C SER A 8 3.28 6.44 17.64
N ASN A 9 4.60 6.44 17.61
CA ASN A 9 5.42 6.46 18.84
C ASN A 9 5.41 7.81 19.56
N LEU A 10 5.26 8.91 18.82
CA LEU A 10 5.29 10.26 19.40
C LEU A 10 3.90 10.91 19.51
N ASP A 11 2.84 10.23 19.06
CA ASP A 11 1.48 10.74 18.95
C ASP A 11 1.43 12.11 18.23
N ILE A 12 2.07 12.17 17.06
CA ILE A 12 2.12 13.37 16.21
C ILE A 12 1.46 13.11 14.85
N ASP A 13 0.98 14.18 14.23
CA ASP A 13 0.42 14.14 12.87
C ASP A 13 1.41 13.53 11.86
N VAL A 14 0.90 12.79 10.88
CA VAL A 14 1.70 12.14 9.84
C VAL A 14 2.58 13.14 9.08
N ASP A 15 2.09 14.35 8.80
CA ASP A 15 2.88 15.37 8.10
C ASP A 15 4.00 15.95 8.95
N LYS A 16 3.79 16.09 10.27
CA LYS A 16 4.86 16.44 11.21
C LYS A 16 5.91 15.35 11.27
N ALA A 17 5.50 14.08 11.28
CA ALA A 17 6.42 12.95 11.24
C ALA A 17 7.27 12.95 9.96
N LYS A 18 6.66 13.14 8.78
CA LYS A 18 7.38 13.28 7.50
C LYS A 18 8.43 14.38 7.56
N PHE A 19 8.04 15.58 8.02
CA PHE A 19 8.96 16.71 8.16
C PHE A 19 10.12 16.42 9.10
N LEU A 20 9.88 15.75 10.23
CA LEU A 20 10.94 15.40 11.19
C LEU A 20 11.93 14.38 10.62
N VAL A 21 11.42 13.36 9.92
CA VAL A 21 12.27 12.36 9.26
C VAL A 21 13.11 13.01 8.17
N GLU A 22 12.51 13.89 7.36
CA GLU A 22 13.22 14.63 6.31
C GLU A 22 14.31 15.54 6.87
N ASN A 23 13.99 16.35 7.89
CA ASN A 23 14.99 17.18 8.57
C ASN A 23 16.13 16.37 9.17
N TYR A 24 15.82 15.20 9.74
CA TYR A 24 16.84 14.32 10.28
C TYR A 24 17.75 13.80 9.17
N ALA A 25 17.18 13.34 8.05
CA ALA A 25 17.92 12.83 6.91
C ALA A 25 18.84 13.91 6.29
N ILE A 26 18.34 15.15 6.10
CA ILE A 26 19.15 16.25 5.55
C ILE A 26 20.30 16.62 6.51
N LYS A 27 20.01 16.76 7.80
CA LYS A 27 21.02 17.16 8.80
C LYS A 27 22.08 16.08 9.03
N ASN A 28 21.70 14.81 9.01
CA ASN A 28 22.60 13.71 9.35
C ASN A 28 23.18 12.99 8.13
N GLY A 29 22.55 13.04 6.96
CA GLY A 29 23.04 12.37 5.74
C GLY A 29 24.37 12.95 5.23
N LEU A 30 24.65 14.22 5.54
CA LEU A 30 25.94 14.85 5.25
C LEU A 30 27.02 14.56 6.32
N ILE A 31 26.62 14.08 7.50
CA ILE A 31 27.49 14.01 8.69
C ILE A 31 27.75 12.57 9.13
N LYS A 32 26.82 11.65 8.86
CA LYS A 32 26.87 10.25 9.30
C LYS A 32 27.00 9.31 8.11
N PRO A 33 28.21 8.79 7.83
CA PRO A 33 28.35 7.68 6.90
C PRO A 33 27.54 6.48 7.41
N GLY A 34 26.78 5.85 6.52
CA GLY A 34 25.94 4.69 6.82
C GLY A 34 24.51 5.00 7.26
N LEU A 35 23.99 6.19 6.95
CA LEU A 35 22.55 6.46 6.97
C LEU A 35 21.99 6.23 5.56
N GLU A 36 21.09 5.27 5.43
CA GLU A 36 20.36 4.98 4.19
C GLU A 36 18.93 5.52 4.29
N VAL A 37 18.47 6.09 3.18
CA VAL A 37 17.15 6.71 3.07
C VAL A 37 16.32 5.96 2.03
N THR A 38 15.06 5.75 2.34
CA THR A 38 14.07 5.18 1.42
C THR A 38 12.97 6.19 1.17
N TYR A 39 12.61 6.37 -0.08
CA TYR A 39 11.61 7.31 -0.58
C TYR A 39 10.34 6.57 -0.96
N LEU A 40 9.20 7.24 -0.84
CA LEU A 40 7.95 6.81 -1.43
C LEU A 40 7.64 7.75 -2.59
N LEU A 41 7.49 7.17 -3.77
CA LEU A 41 7.11 7.85 -4.99
C LEU A 41 5.69 7.43 -5.37
N ALA A 42 4.85 8.41 -5.67
CA ALA A 42 3.51 8.16 -6.20
C ALA A 42 3.30 9.01 -7.46
N GLY A 43 2.93 8.37 -8.54
CA GLY A 43 2.80 9.04 -9.83
C GLY A 43 2.36 8.12 -10.95
N THR A 44 2.34 8.66 -12.15
CA THR A 44 1.91 7.96 -13.36
C THR A 44 3.11 7.47 -14.16
N LEU A 45 3.15 6.20 -14.54
CA LEU A 45 4.23 5.65 -15.38
C LEU A 45 4.18 6.17 -16.82
N LYS A 46 5.36 6.36 -17.42
CA LYS A 46 5.48 6.72 -18.87
C LYS A 46 5.03 5.59 -19.79
N THR A 47 5.29 4.35 -19.40
CA THR A 47 5.11 3.16 -20.24
C THR A 47 3.66 2.72 -20.33
N THR A 48 2.98 2.59 -19.19
CA THR A 48 1.60 2.08 -19.11
C THR A 48 0.57 3.18 -18.93
N GLY A 49 0.95 4.34 -18.41
CA GLY A 49 0.00 5.39 -18.02
C GLY A 49 -0.76 5.09 -16.73
N GLU A 50 -0.39 4.03 -16.01
CA GLU A 50 -0.99 3.64 -14.73
C GLU A 50 -0.42 4.45 -13.57
N TYR A 51 -1.25 4.66 -12.54
CA TYR A 51 -0.82 5.27 -11.29
C TYR A 51 -0.22 4.22 -10.36
N ILE A 52 1.03 4.41 -9.97
CA ILE A 52 1.77 3.47 -9.12
C ILE A 52 2.33 4.21 -7.92
N VAL A 53 2.33 3.51 -6.78
CA VAL A 53 3.03 3.91 -5.56
C VAL A 53 4.15 2.91 -5.33
N GLU A 54 5.39 3.40 -5.27
CA GLU A 54 6.58 2.57 -5.12
C GLU A 54 7.48 3.11 -4.02
N VAL A 55 8.06 2.19 -3.23
CA VAL A 55 9.02 2.51 -2.17
C VAL A 55 10.42 2.17 -2.67
N VAL A 56 11.28 3.18 -2.77
CA VAL A 56 12.55 3.13 -3.52
C VAL A 56 13.71 3.55 -2.63
N ARG A 57 14.84 2.85 -2.72
CA ARG A 57 16.07 3.25 -2.03
C ARG A 57 16.73 4.46 -2.69
N GLN A 58 17.47 5.25 -1.91
CA GLN A 58 18.20 6.41 -2.41
C GLN A 58 19.08 6.11 -3.64
N CYS A 59 19.75 4.95 -3.68
CA CYS A 59 20.62 4.57 -4.81
C CYS A 59 19.87 4.33 -6.13
N ASP A 60 18.59 3.95 -6.06
CA ASP A 60 17.75 3.62 -7.22
C ASP A 60 16.76 4.74 -7.56
N LEU A 61 16.71 5.80 -6.75
CA LEU A 61 15.76 6.91 -6.87
C LEU A 61 15.78 7.54 -8.27
N GLU A 62 16.96 7.92 -8.78
CA GLU A 62 17.08 8.56 -10.09
C GLU A 62 16.57 7.67 -11.23
N LYS A 63 16.83 6.35 -11.15
CA LYS A 63 16.38 5.38 -12.16
C LYS A 63 14.88 5.19 -12.15
N VAL A 64 14.27 5.18 -10.96
CA VAL A 64 12.83 4.98 -10.82
C VAL A 64 12.09 6.26 -11.17
N THR A 65 12.55 7.43 -10.70
CA THR A 65 12.02 8.75 -11.07
C THR A 65 11.99 8.95 -12.60
N ALA A 66 12.99 8.46 -13.33
CA ALA A 66 13.02 8.54 -14.80
C ALA A 66 11.88 7.75 -15.49
N GLN A 67 11.28 6.76 -14.83
CA GLN A 67 10.18 5.94 -15.36
C GLN A 67 8.82 6.63 -15.23
N PHE A 68 8.68 7.60 -14.32
CA PHE A 68 7.46 8.36 -14.08
C PHE A 68 7.29 9.50 -15.07
N LYS A 69 6.10 9.59 -15.68
CA LYS A 69 5.69 10.69 -16.54
C LYS A 69 5.46 11.95 -15.71
N GLU A 70 4.81 11.78 -14.57
CA GLU A 70 4.47 12.82 -13.62
C GLU A 70 4.51 12.21 -12.23
N ILE A 71 5.20 12.88 -11.30
CA ILE A 71 5.26 12.51 -9.89
C ILE A 71 4.35 13.48 -9.13
N GLN A 72 3.37 12.94 -8.42
CA GLN A 72 2.43 13.72 -7.63
C GLN A 72 2.82 13.80 -6.16
N SER A 73 3.52 12.78 -5.66
CA SER A 73 4.02 12.75 -4.30
C SER A 73 5.39 12.10 -4.26
N GLU A 74 6.34 12.81 -3.65
CA GLU A 74 7.67 12.33 -3.34
C GLU A 74 7.98 12.76 -1.91
N HIS A 75 8.26 11.79 -1.04
CA HIS A 75 8.68 12.06 0.33
C HIS A 75 9.48 10.90 0.89
N ILE A 76 10.25 11.18 1.95
CA ILE A 76 11.01 10.15 2.64
C ILE A 76 10.05 9.24 3.42
N TYR A 77 10.11 7.95 3.10
CA TYR A 77 9.35 6.91 3.77
C TYR A 77 10.00 6.49 5.08
N SER A 78 11.30 6.18 5.02
CA SER A 78 12.05 5.69 6.16
C SER A 78 13.53 6.08 6.11
N VAL A 79 14.13 6.08 7.29
CA VAL A 79 15.57 6.21 7.50
C VAL A 79 16.08 5.00 8.26
N GLN A 80 17.20 4.45 7.82
CA GLN A 80 17.80 3.24 8.38
C GLN A 80 19.32 3.34 8.42
N LYS A 81 19.93 2.54 9.29
CA LYS A 81 21.39 2.40 9.30
C LYS A 81 21.76 1.33 8.26
N GLU A 82 22.70 1.65 7.38
CA GLU A 82 23.11 0.89 6.16
C GLU A 82 23.40 -0.60 6.41
N PHE A 83 23.76 -0.99 7.63
CA PHE A 83 24.03 -2.39 7.98
C PHE A 83 22.76 -3.26 8.15
N ILE A 84 21.59 -2.65 8.36
CA ILE A 84 20.45 -3.38 8.92
C ILE A 84 19.61 -4.07 7.84
N LEU A 85 19.55 -3.55 6.60
CA LEU A 85 18.51 -3.96 5.65
C LEU A 85 19.03 -4.10 4.22
N LYS A 86 19.43 -5.32 3.84
CA LYS A 86 19.58 -5.69 2.41
C LYS A 86 18.24 -6.00 1.74
N ASP A 87 17.18 -6.19 2.52
CA ASP A 87 15.90 -6.70 2.08
C ASP A 87 14.76 -5.81 2.61
N SER A 88 13.88 -5.35 1.72
CA SER A 88 12.71 -4.53 2.03
C SER A 88 11.67 -5.27 2.89
N THR A 89 11.76 -6.60 2.97
CA THR A 89 10.83 -7.45 3.73
C THR A 89 10.85 -7.18 5.24
N LEU A 90 11.97 -6.72 5.79
CA LEU A 90 12.08 -6.38 7.21
C LEU A 90 11.45 -5.02 7.51
N GLN A 91 11.38 -4.11 6.54
CA GLN A 91 10.68 -2.83 6.67
C GLN A 91 9.18 -3.08 6.89
N SER A 92 8.55 -3.91 6.04
CA SER A 92 7.13 -4.25 6.17
C SER A 92 6.80 -4.94 7.49
N PHE A 93 7.70 -5.79 8.00
CA PHE A 93 7.52 -6.45 9.29
C PHE A 93 7.43 -5.46 10.47
N PHE A 94 8.19 -4.36 10.44
CA PHE A 94 8.10 -3.32 11.47
C PHE A 94 6.84 -2.47 11.33
N ASP A 95 6.38 -2.24 10.09
CA ASP A 95 5.16 -1.49 9.85
C ASP A 95 3.91 -2.30 10.23
N ASP A 96 3.91 -3.63 10.05
CA ASP A 96 2.82 -4.52 10.48
C ASP A 96 2.64 -4.58 12.01
N GLN A 97 3.72 -4.31 12.77
CA GLN A 97 3.66 -4.23 14.23
C GLN A 97 3.15 -2.89 14.75
N ILE A 98 3.00 -1.88 13.88
CA ILE A 98 2.36 -0.63 14.26
C ILE A 98 0.88 -0.94 14.47
N ILE A 99 0.50 -1.08 15.74
CA ILE A 99 -0.91 -1.15 16.14
C ILE A 99 -1.51 0.21 15.79
N PHE A 100 -2.13 0.30 14.61
CA PHE A 100 -3.00 1.40 14.24
C PHE A 100 -4.19 1.39 15.21
N ASP A 101 -4.08 2.11 16.32
CA ASP A 101 -5.27 2.67 16.94
C ASP A 101 -5.79 3.71 15.93
N SER A 102 -6.69 3.26 15.05
CA SER A 102 -7.09 3.88 13.78
C SER A 102 -7.65 5.30 13.89
N LYS A 103 -7.66 5.89 15.08
CA LYS A 103 -8.35 7.13 15.42
C LYS A 103 -7.46 8.36 15.65
N ARG A 104 -6.12 8.29 15.61
CA ARG A 104 -5.34 9.45 16.12
C ARG A 104 -4.42 10.19 15.16
N GLN A 105 -4.06 9.66 14.00
CA GLN A 105 -2.99 10.26 13.19
C GLN A 105 -3.35 10.48 11.72
N GLY A 106 -4.57 10.11 11.30
CA GLY A 106 -5.04 10.33 9.93
C GLY A 106 -5.43 11.78 9.68
N LEU A 107 -5.06 12.32 8.50
CA LEU A 107 -5.48 13.65 8.05
C LEU A 107 -6.96 13.72 7.65
N ILE A 108 -7.57 12.57 7.38
CA ILE A 108 -8.95 12.44 6.94
C ILE A 108 -9.75 11.82 8.07
N GLU A 109 -10.70 12.58 8.60
CA GLU A 109 -11.62 12.13 9.64
C GLU A 109 -12.96 11.76 9.01
N TYR A 110 -13.46 10.57 9.35
CA TYR A 110 -14.83 10.18 9.02
C TYR A 110 -15.72 10.36 10.24
N LEU A 111 -16.63 11.33 10.17
CA LEU A 111 -17.47 11.76 11.29
C LEU A 111 -18.39 10.65 11.83
N GLU A 112 -18.79 9.71 10.97
CA GLU A 112 -19.70 8.61 11.33
C GLU A 112 -18.93 7.31 11.64
N ALA A 113 -17.62 7.39 11.91
CA ALA A 113 -16.81 6.23 12.26
C ALA A 113 -17.23 5.64 13.62
N LEU A 114 -18.13 4.67 13.59
CA LEU A 114 -18.56 3.92 14.77
C LEU A 114 -17.49 2.87 15.14
N PRO A 115 -17.03 2.85 16.41
CA PRO A 115 -16.18 1.77 16.88
C PRO A 115 -16.99 0.48 16.90
N LEU A 116 -16.61 -0.48 16.05
CA LEU A 116 -17.20 -1.82 16.02
C LEU A 116 -16.62 -2.67 17.15
N SER A 117 -17.46 -3.50 17.76
CA SER A 117 -17.00 -4.55 18.66
C SER A 117 -16.21 -5.64 17.91
N PRO A 118 -15.35 -6.41 18.60
CA PRO A 118 -14.60 -7.51 17.98
C PRO A 118 -15.51 -8.58 17.34
N GLU A 119 -16.69 -8.80 17.92
CA GLU A 119 -17.71 -9.72 17.42
C GLU A 119 -18.28 -9.24 16.09
N GLU A 120 -18.64 -7.95 16.00
CA GLU A 120 -19.14 -7.33 14.77
C GLU A 120 -18.07 -7.32 13.67
N MET A 121 -16.80 -7.07 14.01
CA MET A 121 -15.69 -7.17 13.06
C MET A 121 -15.53 -8.57 12.48
N THR A 122 -15.71 -9.62 13.28
CA THR A 122 -15.60 -11.01 12.83
C THR A 122 -16.72 -11.34 11.83
N VAL A 123 -17.96 -10.95 12.16
CA VAL A 123 -19.13 -11.13 11.28
C VAL A 123 -18.96 -10.38 9.95
N LEU A 124 -18.43 -9.15 9.97
CA LEU A 124 -18.19 -8.36 8.75
C LEU A 124 -17.07 -8.96 7.89
N ARG A 125 -15.99 -9.45 8.50
CA ARG A 125 -14.92 -10.15 7.78
C ARG A 125 -15.49 -11.38 7.06
N GLU A 126 -16.24 -12.23 7.76
CA GLU A 126 -16.88 -13.41 7.17
C GLU A 126 -17.78 -13.05 5.98
N LYS A 127 -18.62 -12.01 6.11
CA LYS A 127 -19.49 -11.51 5.03
C LYS A 127 -18.71 -10.98 3.82
N SER A 128 -17.56 -10.35 4.03
CA SER A 128 -16.72 -9.86 2.94
C SER A 128 -16.17 -11.01 2.08
N PHE A 129 -15.74 -12.11 2.70
CA PHE A 129 -15.24 -13.29 1.99
C PHE A 129 -16.34 -14.05 1.22
N THR A 130 -17.58 -14.04 1.71
CA THR A 130 -18.70 -14.67 0.99
C THR A 130 -19.16 -13.87 -0.22
N THR A 131 -19.00 -12.55 -0.19
CA THR A 131 -19.46 -11.66 -1.28
C THR A 131 -18.59 -11.79 -2.53
N THR A 132 -17.28 -12.02 -2.37
CA THR A 132 -16.35 -12.23 -3.50
C THR A 132 -16.62 -13.54 -4.23
N LYS A 133 -16.93 -14.63 -3.52
CA LYS A 133 -17.28 -15.92 -4.15
C LYS A 133 -18.59 -15.87 -4.95
N THR A 134 -19.51 -14.97 -4.63
CA THR A 134 -20.85 -15.01 -5.24
C THR A 134 -20.93 -14.26 -6.58
N LYS A 135 -20.03 -13.30 -6.84
CA LYS A 135 -20.00 -12.56 -8.12
C LYS A 135 -19.36 -13.40 -9.24
N ASP A 136 -18.28 -14.11 -8.96
CA ASP A 136 -17.58 -14.93 -9.98
C ASP A 136 -18.34 -16.21 -10.34
N TYR A 137 -18.99 -16.86 -9.36
CA TYR A 137 -19.76 -18.09 -9.62
C TYR A 137 -21.00 -17.85 -10.48
N LYS A 138 -21.69 -16.70 -10.34
CA LYS A 138 -22.91 -16.42 -11.14
C LYS A 138 -22.58 -16.03 -12.58
N GLN A 139 -21.45 -15.36 -12.83
CA GLN A 139 -21.00 -15.06 -14.20
C GLN A 139 -20.55 -16.32 -14.92
N HIS A 140 -19.71 -17.16 -14.30
CA HIS A 140 -19.26 -18.41 -14.92
C HIS A 140 -20.41 -19.39 -15.20
N LEU A 141 -21.37 -19.58 -14.27
CA LEU A 141 -22.45 -20.54 -14.46
C LEU A 141 -23.43 -20.13 -15.59
N SER A 142 -23.70 -18.82 -15.73
CA SER A 142 -24.58 -18.31 -16.79
C SER A 142 -23.96 -18.37 -18.19
N GLN A 143 -22.62 -18.31 -18.27
CA GLN A 143 -21.87 -18.42 -19.53
C GLN A 143 -21.76 -19.87 -19.99
N THR A 144 -21.46 -20.80 -19.08
CA THR A 144 -21.41 -22.24 -19.38
C THR A 144 -22.79 -22.81 -19.72
N GLN A 145 -23.88 -22.31 -19.13
CA GLN A 145 -25.24 -22.73 -19.48
C GLN A 145 -25.69 -22.23 -20.86
N LYS A 146 -25.29 -21.01 -21.27
CA LYS A 146 -25.54 -20.49 -22.62
C LYS A 146 -24.73 -21.22 -23.70
N GLU A 147 -23.50 -21.63 -23.40
CA GLU A 147 -22.67 -22.41 -24.31
C GLU A 147 -23.20 -23.85 -24.46
N ALA A 148 -23.65 -24.50 -23.38
CA ALA A 148 -24.23 -25.84 -23.44
C ALA A 148 -25.56 -25.90 -24.24
N GLN A 149 -26.39 -24.85 -24.17
CA GLN A 149 -27.63 -24.79 -24.96
C GLN A 149 -27.42 -24.54 -26.45
N ASN A 150 -26.26 -24.01 -26.86
CA ASN A 150 -25.95 -23.72 -28.27
C ASN A 150 -25.28 -24.88 -29.02
N ILE A 151 -24.87 -25.94 -28.31
CA ILE A 151 -24.20 -27.11 -28.90
C ILE A 151 -25.22 -28.25 -29.19
N LEU A 152 -26.39 -28.23 -28.55
CA LEU A 152 -27.37 -29.30 -28.64
C LEU A 152 -28.16 -29.47 -29.96
N PRO A 153 -28.26 -28.49 -30.89
CA PRO A 153 -28.88 -28.76 -32.19
C PRO A 153 -27.89 -29.13 -33.32
N LYS A 154 -26.57 -29.19 -33.08
CA LYS A 154 -25.57 -29.40 -34.16
C LYS A 154 -24.98 -30.81 -34.29
N VAL A 155 -25.51 -31.80 -33.57
CA VAL A 155 -25.01 -33.19 -33.60
C VAL A 155 -26.04 -34.19 -34.18
N LEU A 156 -27.11 -33.71 -34.83
CA LEU A 156 -28.12 -34.59 -35.47
C LEU A 156 -28.28 -34.38 -36.99
N GLU A 157 -27.40 -33.63 -37.63
CA GLU A 157 -27.27 -33.60 -39.10
C GLU A 157 -25.81 -33.77 -39.52
N GLN A 158 -25.28 -34.99 -39.38
CA GLN A 158 -24.24 -35.56 -40.25
C GLN A 158 -24.51 -37.05 -40.43
#